data_AF-A0A8T0U9B5-F1
#
_entry.id   AF-A0A8T0U9B5-F1
#
_cell.length_a   1.000
_cell.length_b   1.000
_cell.length_c   1.000
_cell.angle_alpha   90.00
_cell.angle_beta   90.00
_cell.angle_gamma   90.00
#
_symmetry.space_group_name_H-M   'P 1'
#
loop_
_entity.id
_entity.type
_entity.pdbx_description
1 polymer ?
#
loop_
_entity_poly.entity_id
_entity_poly.type
_entity_poly.pdbx_seq_one_letter_code
_entity_poly.pdbx_strand_id
1 'polypeptide(L)'
;MGSWLPADQFSIKVLPTIVKLFASNDRAVRACLLQHIDQFGQSLSAQTVDEQVFPHVATGFSDTTVSIHELTMKSMLVLAPKLSQRIISGSLLKYLSKLQVDEDPGIRTNTTILLGNIANYMNDGVYLKYISDTIDIVPS
;
A
#
# COMPACT_ATOMS: atom_id res chain seq x y z
N MET A 1 -21.19 6.77 8.57
CA MET A 1 -22.33 5.97 8.07
C MET A 1 -22.30 4.64 8.78
N GLY A 2 -23.41 4.24 9.41
CA GLY A 2 -23.46 3.08 10.31
C GLY A 2 -23.14 1.77 9.60
N SER A 3 -22.41 0.89 10.28
CA SER A 3 -22.18 -0.49 9.85
C SER A 3 -23.47 -1.27 9.97
N TRP A 4 -24.20 -1.43 8.86
CA TRP A 4 -25.48 -2.15 8.78
C TRP A 4 -25.35 -3.68 8.93
N LEU A 5 -24.15 -4.18 9.19
CA LEU A 5 -23.87 -5.59 9.42
C LEU A 5 -22.96 -5.73 10.64
N PRO A 6 -23.22 -6.71 11.54
CA PRO A 6 -22.24 -7.16 12.51
C PRO A 6 -20.92 -7.53 11.82
N ALA A 7 -19.78 -7.29 12.48
CA ALA A 7 -18.44 -7.50 11.90
C ALA A 7 -18.25 -8.91 11.30
N ASP A 8 -18.86 -9.93 11.92
CA ASP A 8 -18.81 -11.32 11.46
C ASP A 8 -19.56 -11.50 10.13
N GLN A 9 -20.73 -10.86 9.98
CA GLN A 9 -21.48 -10.94 8.72
C GLN A 9 -20.83 -10.13 7.59
N PHE A 10 -20.20 -9.01 7.92
CA PHE A 10 -19.40 -8.25 6.95
C PHE A 10 -18.24 -9.10 6.41
N SER A 11 -17.50 -9.74 7.30
CA SER A 11 -16.36 -10.60 6.97
C SER A 11 -16.77 -11.79 6.10
N ILE A 12 -17.93 -12.40 6.37
CA ILE A 12 -18.41 -13.58 5.63
C ILE A 12 -19.05 -13.21 4.29
N LYS A 13 -19.86 -12.15 4.23
CA LYS A 13 -20.70 -11.86 3.05
C LYS A 13 -20.12 -10.80 2.12
N VAL A 14 -19.35 -9.85 2.65
CA VAL A 14 -18.89 -8.67 1.90
C VAL A 14 -17.42 -8.78 1.53
N LEU A 15 -16.57 -9.16 2.48
CA LEU A 15 -15.12 -9.22 2.30
C LEU A 15 -14.68 -10.08 1.10
N PRO A 16 -15.25 -11.28 0.84
CA PRO A 16 -14.84 -12.10 -0.31
C PRO A 16 -15.11 -11.41 -1.65
N THR A 17 -16.18 -10.61 -1.72
CA THR A 17 -16.52 -9.82 -2.92
C THR A 17 -15.53 -8.66 -3.09
N ILE A 18 -15.21 -7.95 -2.00
CA ILE A 18 -14.19 -6.88 -2.03
C ILE A 18 -12.84 -7.42 -2.51
N VAL A 19 -12.40 -8.57 -2.00
CA VAL A 19 -11.14 -9.20 -2.42
C VAL A 19 -11.16 -9.52 -3.92
N LYS A 20 -12.26 -10.08 -4.44
CA LYS A 20 -12.43 -10.33 -5.88
C LYS A 20 -12.39 -9.05 -6.72
N LEU A 21 -12.91 -7.93 -6.21
CA LEU A 21 -12.92 -6.66 -6.92
C LEU A 21 -11.51 -6.08 -7.12
N PHE A 22 -10.53 -6.41 -6.27
CA PHE A 22 -9.13 -6.02 -6.50
C PHE A 22 -8.56 -6.62 -7.80
N ALA A 23 -9.04 -7.80 -8.21
CA ALA A 23 -8.63 -8.42 -9.48
C ALA A 23 -9.25 -7.75 -10.72
N SER A 24 -10.15 -6.77 -10.55
CA SER A 24 -10.70 -5.99 -11.65
C SER A 24 -9.63 -5.09 -12.27
N ASN A 25 -9.56 -5.07 -13.61
CA ASN A 25 -8.71 -4.13 -14.34
C ASN A 25 -9.33 -2.72 -14.48
N ASP A 26 -10.51 -2.50 -13.90
CA ASP A 26 -11.18 -1.20 -13.93
C ASP A 26 -10.51 -0.22 -12.94
N ARG A 27 -9.99 0.89 -13.49
CA ARG A 27 -9.31 1.93 -12.71
C ARG A 27 -10.22 2.61 -11.69
N ALA A 28 -11.50 2.83 -12.00
CA ALA A 28 -12.45 3.46 -11.10
C ALA A 28 -12.79 2.53 -9.93
N VAL A 29 -12.94 1.23 -10.19
CA VAL A 29 -13.10 0.22 -9.13
C VAL A 29 -11.89 0.22 -8.22
N ARG A 30 -10.66 0.17 -8.78
CA ARG A 30 -9.43 0.24 -7.98
C ARG A 30 -9.35 1.52 -7.15
N ALA A 31 -9.59 2.69 -7.74
CA ALA A 31 -9.59 3.96 -7.01
C ALA A 31 -10.60 3.95 -5.86
N CYS A 32 -11.82 3.45 -6.09
CA CYS A 32 -12.85 3.33 -5.07
C CYS A 32 -12.42 2.40 -3.92
N LEU A 33 -11.82 1.25 -4.23
CA LEU A 33 -11.31 0.31 -3.22
C LEU A 33 -10.20 0.95 -2.38
N LEU A 34 -9.24 1.62 -3.01
CA LEU A 34 -8.12 2.27 -2.32
C LEU A 34 -8.60 3.44 -1.44
N GLN A 35 -9.55 4.23 -1.93
CA GLN A 35 -10.13 5.36 -1.18
C GLN A 35 -10.84 4.93 0.10
N HIS A 36 -11.44 3.73 0.12
CA HIS A 36 -12.21 3.23 1.26
C HIS A 36 -11.50 2.09 2.00
N ILE A 37 -10.19 1.92 1.78
CA ILE A 37 -9.40 0.84 2.37
C ILE A 37 -9.48 0.84 3.91
N ASP A 38 -9.59 2.00 4.56
CA ASP A 38 -9.73 2.11 6.02
C ASP A 38 -10.99 1.42 6.57
N GLN A 39 -12.03 1.26 5.74
CA GLN A 39 -13.31 0.68 6.17
C GLN A 39 -13.27 -0.85 6.26
N PHE A 40 -12.38 -1.51 5.51
CA PHE A 40 -12.35 -2.98 5.41
C PHE A 40 -10.95 -3.58 5.53
N GLY A 41 -9.90 -2.78 5.36
CA GLY A 41 -8.51 -3.24 5.32
C GLY A 41 -8.09 -3.95 6.61
N GLN A 42 -8.60 -3.50 7.75
CA GLN A 42 -8.35 -4.16 9.04
C GLN A 42 -8.93 -5.58 9.11
N SER A 43 -10.04 -5.85 8.44
CA SER A 43 -10.70 -7.16 8.37
C SER A 43 -9.99 -8.15 7.44
N LEU A 44 -9.06 -7.69 6.60
CA LEU A 44 -8.28 -8.58 5.73
C LEU A 44 -7.24 -9.36 6.56
N SER A 45 -7.14 -10.66 6.31
CA SER A 45 -6.07 -11.48 6.88
C SER A 45 -4.73 -11.18 6.19
N ALA A 46 -3.61 -11.37 6.91
CA ALA A 46 -2.28 -11.18 6.35
C ALA A 46 -2.07 -11.99 5.05
N GLN A 47 -2.49 -13.25 5.05
CA GLN A 47 -2.43 -14.10 3.86
C GLN A 47 -3.24 -13.52 2.68
N THR A 48 -4.44 -13.01 2.94
CA THR A 48 -5.28 -12.40 1.87
C THR A 48 -4.63 -11.14 1.32
N VAL A 49 -4.04 -10.31 2.20
CA VAL A 49 -3.34 -9.10 1.77
C VAL A 49 -2.16 -9.47 0.89
N ASP A 50 -1.31 -10.41 1.32
CA ASP A 50 -0.12 -10.84 0.58
C ASP A 50 -0.45 -11.47 -0.78
N GLU A 51 -1.38 -12.42 -0.81
CA GLU A 51 -1.60 -13.28 -1.98
C GLU A 51 -2.61 -12.72 -2.97
N GLN A 52 -3.62 -11.98 -2.49
CA GLN A 52 -4.79 -11.61 -3.30
C GLN A 52 -4.99 -10.11 -3.44
N VAL A 53 -4.51 -9.27 -2.51
CA VAL A 53 -4.77 -7.82 -2.57
C VAL A 53 -3.54 -7.06 -3.06
N PHE A 54 -2.38 -7.29 -2.44
CA PHE A 54 -1.15 -6.55 -2.74
C PHE A 54 -0.73 -6.63 -4.21
N PRO A 55 -0.78 -7.78 -4.91
CA PRO A 55 -0.39 -7.85 -6.33
C PRO A 55 -1.19 -6.88 -7.21
N HIS A 56 -2.46 -6.65 -6.88
CA HIS A 56 -3.31 -5.72 -7.60
C HIS A 56 -3.10 -4.27 -7.17
N VAL A 57 -2.94 -4.01 -5.86
CA VAL A 57 -2.65 -2.67 -5.35
C VAL A 57 -1.31 -2.15 -5.87
N ALA A 58 -0.28 -3.01 -5.93
CA ALA A 58 1.07 -2.63 -6.37
C ALA A 58 1.11 -2.10 -7.81
N THR A 59 0.14 -2.46 -8.66
CA THR A 59 0.03 -1.90 -10.01
C THR A 59 -0.21 -0.38 -10.00
N GLY A 60 -0.78 0.15 -8.91
CA GLY A 60 -1.04 1.57 -8.72
C GLY A 60 0.22 2.41 -8.58
N PHE A 61 1.37 1.83 -8.17
CA PHE A 61 2.66 2.55 -8.11
C PHE A 61 3.24 2.89 -9.48
N SER A 62 2.71 2.31 -10.55
CA SER A 62 3.15 2.57 -11.93
C SER A 62 2.00 3.05 -12.82
N ASP A 63 0.89 3.50 -12.23
CA ASP A 63 -0.19 4.11 -13.00
C ASP A 63 0.26 5.46 -13.60
N THR A 64 -0.50 6.04 -14.51
CA THR A 64 -0.21 7.38 -15.07
C THR A 64 -1.01 8.47 -14.38
N THR A 65 -2.01 8.07 -13.59
CA THR A 65 -2.91 8.98 -12.88
C THR A 65 -2.36 9.28 -11.50
N VAL A 66 -2.01 10.55 -11.25
CA VAL A 66 -1.48 11.02 -9.94
C VAL A 66 -2.39 10.63 -8.78
N SER A 67 -3.71 10.74 -8.94
CA SER A 67 -4.66 10.37 -7.87
C SER A 67 -4.60 8.89 -7.49
N ILE A 68 -4.34 7.99 -8.44
CA ILE A 68 -4.19 6.56 -8.15
C ILE A 68 -2.87 6.32 -7.42
N HIS A 69 -1.78 7.00 -7.77
CA HIS A 69 -0.53 6.92 -7.04
C HIS A 69 -0.70 7.32 -5.58
N GLU A 70 -1.33 8.47 -5.32
CA GLU A 70 -1.58 8.96 -3.96
C GLU A 70 -2.43 8.00 -3.15
N LEU A 71 -3.53 7.50 -3.73
CA LEU A 71 -4.40 6.52 -3.08
C LEU A 71 -3.65 5.22 -2.78
N THR A 72 -2.80 4.77 -3.71
CA THR A 72 -1.97 3.57 -3.53
C THR A 72 -1.00 3.77 -2.37
N MET A 73 -0.29 4.89 -2.32
CA MET A 73 0.61 5.22 -1.21
C MET A 73 -0.11 5.30 0.13
N LYS A 74 -1.25 6.00 0.20
CA LYS A 74 -2.06 6.09 1.43
C LYS A 74 -2.54 4.72 1.90
N SER A 75 -2.97 3.86 0.98
CA SER A 75 -3.46 2.52 1.32
C SER A 75 -2.40 1.63 1.97
N MET A 76 -1.11 1.86 1.69
CA MET A 76 -0.03 1.12 2.33
C MET A 76 0.06 1.35 3.83
N LEU A 77 -0.43 2.47 4.36
CA LEU A 77 -0.47 2.69 5.81
C LEU A 77 -1.35 1.66 6.53
N VAL A 78 -2.39 1.15 5.86
CA VAL A 78 -3.29 0.12 6.38
C VAL A 78 -2.77 -1.28 6.06
N LEU A 79 -2.18 -1.47 4.88
CA LEU A 79 -1.82 -2.79 4.36
C LEU A 79 -0.42 -3.25 4.80
N ALA A 80 0.55 -2.35 4.95
CA ALA A 80 1.93 -2.69 5.30
C ALA A 80 2.09 -3.55 6.58
N PRO A 81 1.35 -3.32 7.68
CA PRO A 81 1.44 -4.17 8.87
C PRO A 81 1.03 -5.63 8.63
N LYS A 82 0.32 -5.91 7.54
CA LYS A 82 -0.20 -7.22 7.17
C LYS A 82 0.64 -7.92 6.09
N LEU A 83 1.68 -7.25 5.56
CA LEU A 83 2.54 -7.80 4.52
C LEU A 83 3.66 -8.67 5.10
N SER A 84 3.99 -9.76 4.43
CA SER A 84 5.19 -10.53 4.79
C SER A 84 6.47 -9.78 4.44
N GLN A 85 7.55 -10.12 5.14
CA GLN A 85 8.89 -9.60 4.85
C GLN A 85 9.33 -9.85 3.41
N ARG A 86 8.87 -10.95 2.81
CA ARG A 86 9.10 -11.28 1.41
C ARG A 86 8.49 -10.23 0.49
N ILE A 87 7.26 -9.80 0.74
CA ILE A 87 6.58 -8.81 -0.08
C ILE A 87 7.14 -7.41 0.16
N ILE A 88 7.38 -7.05 1.43
CA ILE A 88 7.98 -5.76 1.81
C ILE A 88 9.34 -5.58 1.10
N SER A 89 10.27 -6.50 1.32
CA SER A 89 11.63 -6.40 0.77
C SER A 89 11.71 -6.72 -0.72
N GLY A 90 10.92 -7.69 -1.17
CA GLY A 90 11.00 -8.21 -2.53
C GLY A 90 10.28 -7.35 -3.57
N SER A 91 9.27 -6.59 -3.16
CA SER A 91 8.40 -5.83 -4.07
C SER A 91 8.15 -4.40 -3.61
N LEU A 92 7.54 -4.19 -2.42
CA LEU A 92 7.10 -2.86 -1.99
C LEU A 92 8.26 -1.86 -1.98
N LEU A 93 9.37 -2.21 -1.34
CA LEU A 93 10.53 -1.31 -1.29
C LEU A 93 11.14 -1.03 -2.66
N LYS A 94 11.08 -1.97 -3.60
CA LYS A 94 11.55 -1.72 -4.97
C LYS A 94 10.68 -0.70 -5.70
N TYR A 95 9.38 -0.69 -5.45
CA TYR A 95 8.50 0.37 -5.98
C TYR A 95 8.84 1.72 -5.34
N LEU A 96 8.93 1.76 -4.01
CA LEU A 96 9.18 3.00 -3.29
C LEU A 96 10.57 3.59 -3.60
N SER A 97 11.61 2.77 -3.74
CA SER A 97 12.95 3.25 -4.15
C SER A 97 12.94 3.92 -5.53
N LYS A 98 12.10 3.48 -6.46
CA LYS A 98 11.95 4.15 -7.77
C LYS A 98 11.24 5.50 -7.63
N LEU A 99 10.22 5.58 -6.78
CA LEU A 99 9.44 6.80 -6.57
C LEU A 99 10.20 7.86 -5.76
N GLN A 100 11.25 7.50 -5.03
CA GLN A 100 12.10 8.47 -4.31
C GLN A 100 12.88 9.40 -5.25
N VAL A 101 13.10 9.00 -6.50
CA VAL A 101 13.80 9.80 -7.52
C VAL A 101 12.85 10.23 -8.64
N ASP A 102 11.54 10.21 -8.38
CA ASP A 102 10.51 10.64 -9.33
C ASP A 102 10.71 12.11 -9.71
N GLU A 103 10.32 12.49 -10.92
CA GLU A 103 10.44 13.88 -11.40
C GLU A 103 9.54 14.82 -10.57
N ASP A 104 8.38 14.33 -10.11
CA ASP A 104 7.45 15.10 -9.30
C ASP A 104 7.92 15.21 -7.83
N PRO A 105 8.15 16.44 -7.32
CA PRO A 105 8.60 16.63 -5.93
C PRO A 105 7.58 16.15 -4.88
N GLY A 106 6.28 16.23 -5.17
CA GLY A 106 5.23 15.76 -4.28
C GLY A 106 5.23 14.24 -4.13
N ILE A 107 5.45 13.51 -5.23
CA ILE A 107 5.61 12.04 -5.20
C ILE A 107 6.84 11.66 -4.36
N ARG A 108 7.97 12.34 -4.55
CA ARG A 108 9.18 12.10 -3.74
C ARG A 108 8.91 12.32 -2.24
N THR A 109 8.29 13.45 -1.87
CA THR A 109 7.94 13.76 -0.48
C THR A 109 7.01 12.71 0.13
N ASN A 110 5.92 12.36 -0.58
CA ASN A 110 4.97 11.36 -0.10
C ASN A 110 5.60 9.98 0.08
N THR A 111 6.50 9.59 -0.83
CA THR A 111 7.25 8.34 -0.76
C THR A 111 8.14 8.28 0.47
N THR A 112 8.89 9.35 0.76
CA THR A 112 9.73 9.45 1.96
C THR A 112 8.91 9.37 3.24
N ILE A 113 7.77 10.06 3.31
CA ILE A 113 6.87 10.00 4.46
C ILE A 113 6.34 8.57 4.64
N LEU A 114 5.89 7.92 3.56
CA LEU A 114 5.38 6.56 3.62
C LEU A 114 6.43 5.59 4.15
N LEU A 115 7.67 5.68 3.68
CA LEU A 115 8.77 4.83 4.13
C LEU A 115 9.05 4.99 5.63
N GLY A 116 9.06 6.23 6.14
CA GLY A 116 9.15 6.49 7.57
C GLY A 116 7.99 5.86 8.37
N ASN A 117 6.77 5.90 7.83
CA ASN A 117 5.60 5.33 8.50
C ASN A 117 5.62 3.79 8.53
N ILE A 118 6.19 3.13 7.51
CA ILE A 118 6.22 1.65 7.43
C ILE A 118 7.55 1.06 7.92
N ALA A 119 8.49 1.88 8.39
CA ALA A 119 9.85 1.46 8.74
C ALA A 119 9.89 0.38 9.83
N ASN A 120 8.98 0.45 10.82
CA ASN A 120 8.85 -0.55 11.88
C ASN A 120 8.40 -1.94 11.38
N TYR A 121 7.95 -2.05 10.13
CA TYR A 121 7.58 -3.31 9.50
C TYR A 121 8.71 -3.86 8.61
N MET A 122 9.83 -3.15 8.47
CA MET A 122 10.99 -3.62 7.73
C MET A 122 11.94 -4.39 8.65
N ASN A 123 12.66 -5.38 8.12
CA ASN A 123 13.78 -5.99 8.84
C ASN A 123 14.93 -4.97 9.04
N ASP A 124 15.63 -5.06 10.17
CA ASP A 124 16.68 -4.11 10.60
C ASP A 124 17.72 -3.80 9.52
N GLY A 125 18.20 -4.83 8.79
CA GLY A 125 19.21 -4.65 7.74
C GLY A 125 18.73 -3.83 6.54
N VAL A 126 17.42 -3.85 6.27
CA VAL A 126 16.81 -3.11 5.16
C VAL A 126 16.51 -1.67 5.59
N TYR A 127 16.07 -1.50 6.84
CA TYR A 127 15.86 -0.19 7.46
C TYR A 127 17.17 0.62 7.55
N LEU A 128 18.28 -0.01 7.97
CA LEU A 128 19.58 0.65 8.04
C LEU A 128 20.11 1.08 6.67
N LYS A 129 19.95 0.23 5.65
CA LYS A 129 20.30 0.60 4.28
C LYS A 129 19.47 1.80 3.78
N TYR A 130 18.18 1.82 4.10
CA TYR A 130 17.30 2.92 3.74
C TYR A 130 17.68 4.25 4.40
N ILE A 131 18.02 4.24 5.69
CA ILE A 131 18.51 5.45 6.38
C ILE A 131 19.76 5.99 5.69
N SER A 132 20.70 5.12 5.33
CA SER A 132 21.90 5.52 4.59
C SER A 132 21.55 6.19 3.26
N ASP A 133 20.71 5.55 2.45
CA ASP A 133 20.35 6.06 1.12
C ASP A 133 19.54 7.37 1.19
N THR A 134 18.73 7.58 2.24
CA THR A 134 17.92 8.80 2.40
C THR A 134 18.75 10.01 2.84
N ILE A 135 19.79 9.79 3.67
CA ILE A 135 20.70 10.85 4.12
C ILE A 135 21.51 11.41 2.94
N ASP A 136 21.84 10.58 1.95
CA ASP A 136 22.59 10.99 0.76
C ASP A 136 21.75 11.78 -0.28
N ILE A 137 20.41 11.80 -0.15
CA ILE A 137 19.50 12.43 -1.13
C ILE A 137 19.02 13.83 -0.68
N VAL A 138 19.22 14.23 0.58
CA VAL A 138 18.91 15.60 1.04
C VAL A 138 20.09 16.51 0.69
N PRO A 139 19.97 17.42 -0.30
CA PRO A 139 21.05 18.36 -0.59
C PRO A 139 21.23 19.29 0.61
N SER A 140 22.48 19.59 0.92
CA SER A 140 22.90 20.57 1.94
C SER A 140 22.29 21.96 1.71
#